data_AF-A0A7L4KH93-F1
#
_entry.id   AF-A0A7L4KH93-F1
#
_cell.length_a   1.000
_cell.length_b   1.000
_cell.length_c   1.000
_cell.angle_alpha   90.00
_cell.angle_beta   90.00
_cell.angle_gamma   90.00
#
_symmetry.space_group_name_H-M   'P 1'
#
loop_
_entity.id
_entity.type
_entity.pdbx_description
1 polymer ?
#
loop_
_entity_poly.entity_id
_entity_poly.type
_entity_poly.pdbx_seq_one_letter_code
_entity_poly.pdbx_strand_id
1 'polypeptide(L)'
;GLSLPRLLISSFFKVKDKRRPCSTSQEQDWTEGVAALPSQEAQELRVGMLIYQILHVDVSLENILGFRSNRLPEIPSLSIYSMGLKRLATLLLHRDPHKRVSVEQARTILQVLLWGPRQELFARSKKTLTLLQRWVEVKRALLLLKFAENSAAVMGNPGLEEWLCCQYFKEVTEQTLYQVTQVLYTP
;
A
#
# COMPACT_ATOMS: atom_id res chain seq x y z
N GLY A 1 7.62 -3.88 -24.96
CA GLY A 1 6.78 -4.06 -23.76
C GLY A 1 6.06 -2.77 -23.48
N LEU A 2 4.82 -2.81 -23.01
CA LEU A 2 4.07 -1.61 -22.64
C LEU A 2 4.79 -0.91 -21.47
N SER A 3 5.10 0.38 -21.64
CA SER A 3 5.74 1.18 -20.58
C SER A 3 4.74 1.45 -19.46
N LEU A 4 5.14 1.24 -18.21
CA LEU A 4 4.28 1.51 -17.05
C LEU A 4 4.04 3.03 -16.94
N PRO A 5 2.79 3.51 -16.91
CA PRO A 5 2.51 4.93 -16.80
C PRO A 5 2.97 5.49 -15.43
N ARG A 6 3.45 6.74 -15.43
CA ARG A 6 3.81 7.45 -14.20
C ARG A 6 2.58 8.13 -13.60
N LEU A 7 2.15 7.67 -12.42
CA LEU A 7 1.06 8.29 -11.68
C LEU A 7 1.53 9.63 -11.07
N LEU A 8 0.79 10.72 -11.35
CA LEU A 8 1.01 12.03 -10.77
C LEU A 8 -0.22 12.46 -9.97
N ILE A 9 -0.02 12.80 -8.69
CA ILE A 9 -1.08 13.37 -7.84
C ILE A 9 -1.18 14.86 -8.16
N SER A 10 -2.37 15.31 -8.55
CA SER A 10 -2.67 16.70 -8.87
C SER A 10 -3.72 17.27 -7.91
N SER A 11 -4.17 18.51 -8.15
CA SER A 11 -5.35 19.06 -7.48
C SER A 11 -5.22 19.24 -5.96
N PHE A 12 -4.23 20.03 -5.53
CA PHE A 12 -3.90 20.30 -4.13
C PHE A 12 -4.77 21.39 -3.44
N PHE A 13 -5.90 21.76 -4.03
CA PHE A 13 -6.75 22.87 -3.56
C PHE A 13 -7.42 22.64 -2.19
N LYS A 14 -7.45 21.41 -1.67
CA LYS A 14 -8.03 21.03 -0.36
C LYS A 14 -6.98 20.58 0.67
N VAL A 15 -5.70 20.85 0.45
CA VAL A 15 -4.64 20.44 1.40
C VAL A 15 -4.75 21.28 2.67
N LYS A 16 -4.94 20.60 3.81
CA LYS A 16 -4.83 21.21 5.14
C LYS A 16 -3.37 21.13 5.59
N ASP A 17 -2.69 22.27 5.60
CA ASP A 17 -1.30 22.34 6.02
C ASP A 17 -1.18 22.06 7.53
N LYS A 18 -0.27 21.17 7.94
CA LYS A 18 0.07 20.94 9.36
C LYS A 18 0.94 22.10 9.85
N ARG A 19 0.29 23.24 10.13
CA ARG A 19 0.75 24.49 10.80
C ARG A 19 1.60 25.46 9.98
N ARG A 20 1.08 26.70 9.90
CA ARG A 20 1.85 27.91 10.17
C ARG A 20 1.11 28.70 11.27
N PRO A 21 1.71 28.98 12.45
CA PRO A 21 1.11 29.89 13.41
C PRO A 21 1.44 31.32 12.99
N CYS A 22 0.57 31.94 12.21
CA CYS A 22 0.45 33.39 12.13
C CYS A 22 -1.03 33.72 11.93
N SER A 23 -1.64 34.25 12.98
CA SER A 23 -2.83 35.11 12.97
C SER A 23 -2.65 36.18 11.88
N THR A 24 -3.63 36.66 11.14
CA THR A 24 -5.05 36.92 11.38
C THR A 24 -5.72 37.02 10.02
N SER A 25 -6.85 36.36 9.78
CA SER A 25 -7.88 36.81 8.84
C SER A 25 -9.15 36.03 9.11
N GLN A 26 -10.13 36.79 9.57
CA GLN A 26 -11.48 36.43 9.93
C GLN A 26 -12.24 36.04 8.65
N GLU A 27 -12.62 34.77 8.52
CA GLU A 27 -13.71 34.32 7.64
C GLU A 27 -14.23 32.99 8.19
N GLN A 28 -15.18 33.10 9.12
CA GLN A 28 -16.14 32.04 9.38
C GLN A 28 -17.12 32.03 8.21
N ASP A 29 -17.26 30.92 7.48
CA ASP A 29 -18.58 30.33 7.27
C ASP A 29 -18.60 28.98 6.54
N TRP A 30 -19.53 28.13 6.97
CA TRP A 30 -20.10 26.91 6.37
C TRP A 30 -19.19 25.75 5.95
N THR A 31 -19.00 24.78 6.87
CA THR A 31 -19.09 23.33 6.57
C THR A 31 -19.34 22.54 7.88
N GLU A 32 -20.42 22.88 8.57
CA GLU A 32 -21.04 21.97 9.55
C GLU A 32 -21.81 20.89 8.78
N GLY A 33 -21.38 19.63 8.90
CA GLY A 33 -22.08 18.49 8.30
C GLY A 33 -21.25 17.21 8.20
N VAL A 34 -19.92 17.32 8.12
CA VAL A 34 -19.01 16.17 8.24
C VAL A 34 -17.90 16.58 9.19
N ALA A 35 -18.01 16.14 10.44
CA ALA A 35 -16.98 16.29 11.45
C ALA A 35 -15.60 16.05 10.81
N ALA A 36 -14.75 17.07 10.85
CA ALA A 36 -13.46 17.08 10.18
C ALA A 36 -12.59 15.96 10.74
N LEU A 37 -12.65 14.78 10.11
CA LEU A 37 -11.72 13.68 10.33
C LEU A 37 -10.30 14.28 10.29
N PRO A 38 -9.44 13.96 11.27
CA PRO A 38 -8.05 14.38 11.27
C PRO A 38 -7.45 14.14 9.88
N SER A 39 -6.76 15.14 9.33
CA SER A 39 -6.34 15.18 7.93
C SER A 39 -5.55 13.95 7.46
N GLN A 40 -4.94 13.21 8.38
CA GLN A 40 -4.21 11.97 8.12
C GLN A 40 -5.12 10.73 8.07
N GLU A 41 -6.10 10.64 8.96
CA GLU A 41 -7.10 9.56 9.00
C GLU A 41 -7.99 9.56 7.74
N ALA A 42 -8.20 10.74 7.15
CA ALA A 42 -8.91 10.89 5.89
C ALA A 42 -8.13 10.32 4.68
N GLN A 43 -6.79 10.34 4.70
CA GLN A 43 -5.97 9.87 3.58
C GLN A 43 -6.01 8.34 3.45
N GLU A 44 -5.86 7.63 4.56
CA GLU A 44 -5.88 6.16 4.62
C GLU A 44 -7.22 5.61 4.12
N LEU A 45 -8.33 6.20 4.57
CA LEU A 45 -9.68 5.84 4.10
C LEU A 45 -9.85 6.08 2.59
N ARG A 46 -9.35 7.21 2.08
CA ARG A 46 -9.39 7.51 0.64
C ARG A 46 -8.58 6.51 -0.18
N VAL A 47 -7.39 6.12 0.29
CA VAL A 47 -6.59 5.07 -0.35
C VAL A 47 -7.33 3.73 -0.32
N GLY A 48 -7.95 3.37 0.80
CA GLY A 48 -8.76 2.16 0.93
C GLY A 48 -9.92 2.11 -0.06
N MET A 49 -10.61 3.24 -0.27
CA MET A 49 -11.66 3.34 -1.29
C MET A 49 -11.13 3.26 -2.72
N LEU A 50 -9.98 3.88 -3.00
CA LEU A 50 -9.38 3.85 -4.33
C LEU A 50 -9.09 2.42 -4.78
N ILE A 51 -8.74 1.51 -3.86
CA ILE A 51 -8.57 0.09 -4.17
C ILE A 51 -9.86 -0.50 -4.76
N TYR A 52 -11.02 -0.25 -4.15
CA TYR A 52 -12.30 -0.74 -4.67
C TYR A 52 -12.66 -0.11 -6.02
N GLN A 53 -12.41 1.19 -6.17
CA GLN A 53 -12.68 1.90 -7.43
C GLN A 53 -11.83 1.36 -8.59
N ILE A 54 -10.54 1.13 -8.37
CA ILE A 54 -9.62 0.55 -9.37
C ILE A 54 -10.03 -0.88 -9.71
N LEU A 55 -10.58 -1.63 -8.75
CA LEU A 55 -11.09 -2.98 -8.95
C LEU A 55 -12.53 -3.02 -9.48
N HIS A 56 -13.10 -1.86 -9.84
CA HIS A 56 -14.47 -1.71 -10.36
C HIS A 56 -15.56 -2.30 -9.45
N VAL A 57 -15.38 -2.18 -8.12
CA VAL A 57 -16.37 -2.59 -7.12
C VAL A 57 -17.00 -1.33 -6.52
N ASP A 58 -18.33 -1.23 -6.59
CA ASP A 58 -19.07 -0.09 -6.06
C ASP A 58 -18.94 0.00 -4.54
N VAL A 59 -18.37 1.11 -4.06
CA VAL A 59 -18.14 1.38 -2.65
C VAL A 59 -18.44 2.84 -2.35
N SER A 60 -19.34 3.07 -1.39
CA SER A 60 -19.64 4.38 -0.81
C SER A 60 -19.13 4.46 0.63
N LEU A 61 -18.53 5.59 1.03
CA LEU A 61 -18.09 5.83 2.42
C LEU A 61 -19.23 5.66 3.42
N GLU A 62 -20.44 6.08 3.06
CA GLU A 62 -21.63 5.95 3.89
C GLU A 62 -21.95 4.48 4.21
N ASN A 63 -21.69 3.56 3.29
CA ASN A 63 -21.85 2.13 3.53
C ASN A 63 -20.70 1.54 4.37
N ILE A 64 -19.48 2.06 4.26
CA ILE A 64 -18.32 1.60 5.04
C ILE A 64 -18.38 2.08 6.50
N LEU A 65 -18.65 3.36 6.69
CA LEU A 65 -18.80 4.01 7.99
C LEU A 65 -20.20 3.81 8.58
N GLY A 66 -21.15 3.36 7.76
CA GLY A 66 -22.53 3.13 8.13
C GLY A 66 -22.69 2.04 9.17
N PHE A 67 -23.54 2.32 10.16
CA PHE A 67 -23.86 1.44 11.28
C PHE A 67 -24.61 0.15 10.89
N ARG A 68 -25.09 0.01 9.65
CA ARG A 68 -25.99 -1.09 9.23
C ARG A 68 -25.30 -2.36 8.71
N SER A 69 -24.06 -2.29 8.25
CA SER A 69 -23.34 -3.49 7.80
C SER A 69 -21.88 -3.45 8.23
N ASN A 70 -21.49 -4.40 9.09
CA ASN A 70 -20.09 -4.59 9.52
C ASN A 70 -19.22 -5.23 8.43
N ARG A 71 -19.76 -5.43 7.22
CA ARG A 71 -19.10 -6.18 6.16
C ARG A 71 -18.77 -5.24 5.02
N LEU A 72 -17.46 -5.12 4.75
CA LEU A 72 -16.97 -4.50 3.52
C LEU A 72 -17.43 -5.35 2.31
N PRO A 73 -17.71 -4.71 1.17
CA PRO A 73 -18.04 -5.45 -0.06
C PRO A 73 -16.93 -6.44 -0.42
N GLU A 74 -17.32 -7.59 -0.95
CA GLU A 74 -16.34 -8.62 -1.29
C GLU A 74 -15.62 -8.28 -2.59
N ILE A 75 -14.30 -8.26 -2.53
CA ILE A 75 -13.46 -8.17 -3.73
C ILE A 75 -13.39 -9.57 -4.35
N PRO A 76 -13.76 -9.73 -5.64
CA PRO A 76 -13.72 -11.02 -6.31
C PRO A 76 -12.27 -11.51 -6.46
N SER A 77 -12.07 -12.81 -6.26
CA SER A 77 -10.76 -13.48 -6.35
C SER A 77 -10.40 -13.78 -7.81
N LEU A 78 -9.99 -12.74 -8.53
CA LEU A 78 -9.63 -12.81 -9.95
C LEU A 78 -8.13 -12.99 -10.22
N SER A 79 -7.28 -12.75 -9.21
CA SER A 79 -5.82 -12.83 -9.35
C SER A 79 -5.13 -13.21 -8.04
N ILE A 80 -3.83 -13.49 -8.12
CA ILE A 80 -2.96 -13.69 -6.96
C ILE A 80 -2.90 -12.46 -6.03
N TYR A 81 -3.25 -11.28 -6.52
CA TYR A 81 -3.25 -10.04 -5.74
C TYR A 81 -4.59 -9.79 -5.04
N SER A 82 -5.69 -10.40 -5.49
CA SER A 82 -7.04 -10.10 -5.01
C SER A 82 -7.20 -10.29 -3.50
N MET A 83 -6.67 -11.40 -2.96
CA MET A 83 -6.74 -11.66 -1.51
C MET A 83 -5.93 -10.63 -0.71
N GLY A 84 -4.73 -10.31 -1.19
CA GLY A 84 -3.87 -9.31 -0.58
C GLY A 84 -4.47 -7.90 -0.60
N LEU A 85 -5.07 -7.51 -1.73
CA LEU A 85 -5.77 -6.25 -1.89
C LEU A 85 -7.03 -6.18 -1.02
N LYS A 86 -7.79 -7.28 -0.90
CA LYS A 86 -8.91 -7.39 0.04
C LYS A 86 -8.47 -7.17 1.49
N ARG A 87 -7.37 -7.81 1.89
CA ARG A 87 -6.80 -7.64 3.24
C ARG A 87 -6.32 -6.20 3.46
N LEU A 88 -5.58 -5.62 2.51
CA LEU A 88 -5.12 -4.24 2.57
C LEU A 88 -6.28 -3.24 2.67
N ALA A 89 -7.31 -3.41 1.86
CA ALA A 89 -8.49 -2.57 1.90
C ALA A 89 -9.23 -2.67 3.25
N THR A 90 -9.29 -3.87 3.84
CA THR A 90 -9.87 -4.09 5.18
C THR A 90 -9.07 -3.38 6.29
N LEU A 91 -7.75 -3.36 6.16
CA LEU A 91 -6.86 -2.69 7.11
C LEU A 91 -6.92 -1.16 6.98
N LEU A 92 -7.04 -0.63 5.77
CA LEU A 92 -7.16 0.81 5.51
C LEU A 92 -8.54 1.36 5.87
N LEU A 93 -9.59 0.55 5.67
CA LEU A 93 -10.98 0.92 5.98
C LEU A 93 -11.42 0.48 7.38
N HIS A 94 -10.46 0.22 8.27
CA HIS A 94 -10.78 -0.17 9.64
C HIS A 94 -11.48 0.98 10.39
N ARG A 95 -12.54 0.65 11.12
CA ARG A 95 -13.36 1.63 11.87
C ARG A 95 -12.59 2.27 13.01
N ASP A 96 -11.81 1.46 13.72
CA ASP A 96 -10.93 1.92 14.79
C ASP A 96 -9.64 2.52 14.18
N PRO A 97 -9.38 3.82 14.36
CA PRO A 97 -8.20 4.49 13.81
C PRO A 97 -6.90 3.92 14.39
N HIS A 98 -6.90 3.35 15.60
CA HIS A 98 -5.70 2.76 16.21
C HIS A 98 -5.31 1.41 15.58
N LYS A 99 -6.24 0.73 14.92
CA LYS A 99 -6.01 -0.52 14.20
C LYS A 99 -5.84 -0.32 12.70
N ARG A 100 -6.06 0.92 12.22
CA ARG A 100 -5.91 1.27 10.81
C ARG A 100 -4.43 1.32 10.46
N VAL A 101 -4.09 0.79 9.29
CA VAL A 101 -2.71 0.86 8.79
C VAL A 101 -2.41 2.23 8.19
N SER A 102 -1.20 2.73 8.43
CA SER A 102 -0.76 3.99 7.83
C SER A 102 -0.54 3.84 6.32
N VAL A 103 -0.53 4.96 5.60
CA VAL A 103 -0.22 4.96 4.14
C VAL A 103 1.17 4.37 3.86
N GLU A 104 2.13 4.58 4.77
CA GLU A 104 3.47 3.99 4.66
C GLU A 104 3.43 2.46 4.83
N GLN A 105 2.69 1.95 5.81
CA GLN A 105 2.49 0.51 5.98
C GLN A 105 1.76 -0.10 4.76
N ALA A 106 0.76 0.61 4.21
CA ALA A 106 0.07 0.21 3.00
C ALA A 106 1.02 0.13 1.80
N ARG A 107 1.94 1.09 1.63
CA ARG A 107 3.01 1.02 0.62
C ARG A 107 3.84 -0.25 0.79
N THR A 108 4.27 -0.57 2.01
CA THR A 108 5.08 -1.76 2.26
C THR A 108 4.30 -3.05 2.00
N ILE A 109 3.02 -3.11 2.35
CA ILE A 109 2.13 -4.23 2.00
C ILE A 109 2.06 -4.40 0.48
N LEU A 110 1.86 -3.31 -0.28
CA LEU A 110 1.85 -3.35 -1.74
C LEU A 110 3.18 -3.81 -2.33
N GLN A 111 4.32 -3.35 -1.78
CA GLN A 111 5.64 -3.82 -2.20
C GLN A 111 5.82 -5.33 -1.94
N VAL A 112 5.33 -5.84 -0.81
CA VAL A 112 5.34 -7.29 -0.53
C VAL A 112 4.42 -8.05 -1.49
N LEU A 113 3.26 -7.48 -1.83
CA LEU A 113 2.37 -8.06 -2.84
C LEU A 113 2.98 -8.08 -4.23
N LEU A 114 3.82 -7.11 -4.59
CA LEU A 114 4.48 -7.08 -5.90
C LEU A 114 5.71 -8.00 -5.94
N TRP A 115 6.67 -7.83 -5.02
CA TRP A 115 7.98 -8.49 -5.09
C TRP A 115 8.34 -9.33 -3.85
N GLY A 116 7.52 -9.31 -2.81
CA GLY A 116 7.78 -9.93 -1.51
C GLY A 116 7.65 -11.46 -1.45
N PRO A 117 7.94 -12.04 -0.28
CA PRO A 117 7.76 -13.47 -0.03
C PRO A 117 6.26 -13.81 -0.05
N ARG A 118 5.92 -14.86 -0.79
CA ARG A 118 4.54 -15.34 -0.95
C ARG A 118 4.16 -16.30 0.19
N GLN A 119 2.85 -16.51 0.39
CA GLN A 119 2.34 -17.38 1.44
C GLN A 119 2.87 -18.82 1.32
N GLU A 120 3.13 -19.30 0.09
CA GLU A 120 3.66 -20.63 -0.19
C GLU A 120 5.06 -20.85 0.39
N LEU A 121 5.87 -19.79 0.54
CA LEU A 121 7.17 -19.87 1.21
C LEU A 121 6.99 -20.33 2.67
N PHE A 122 5.97 -19.80 3.33
CA PHE A 122 5.67 -20.08 4.74
C PHE A 122 4.86 -21.36 4.94
N ALA A 123 4.19 -21.85 3.90
CA ALA A 123 3.58 -23.18 3.93
C ALA A 123 4.64 -24.30 3.95
N ARG A 124 5.78 -24.08 3.30
CA ARG A 124 6.88 -25.07 3.21
C ARG A 124 7.91 -24.96 4.32
N SER A 125 8.01 -23.80 4.98
CA SER A 125 9.05 -23.52 5.97
C SER A 125 8.53 -22.60 7.07
N LYS A 126 8.99 -22.83 8.30
CA LYS A 126 8.60 -21.99 9.43
C LYS A 126 9.04 -20.54 9.16
N LYS A 127 8.13 -19.59 9.32
CA LYS A 127 8.46 -18.16 9.22
C LYS A 127 9.43 -17.77 10.34
N THR A 128 10.69 -17.60 9.99
CA THR A 128 11.75 -17.11 10.89
C THR A 128 12.44 -15.89 10.29
N LEU A 129 13.05 -15.05 11.13
CA LEU A 129 13.83 -13.90 10.67
C LEU A 129 15.01 -14.35 9.78
N THR A 130 15.65 -15.47 10.12
CA THR A 130 16.76 -16.05 9.34
C THR A 130 16.35 -16.49 7.94
N LEU A 131 15.14 -17.05 7.79
CA LEU A 131 14.59 -17.40 6.47
C LEU A 131 14.36 -16.14 5.62
N LEU A 132 13.75 -15.11 6.22
CA LEU A 132 13.46 -13.86 5.54
C LEU A 132 14.75 -13.12 5.13
N GLN A 133 15.75 -13.10 6.00
CA GLN A 133 17.07 -12.54 5.68
C GLN A 133 17.68 -13.23 4.46
N ARG A 134 17.76 -14.57 4.45
CA ARG A 134 18.26 -15.34 3.30
C ARG A 134 17.46 -15.08 2.03
N TRP A 135 16.15 -14.99 2.15
CA TRP A 135 15.28 -14.67 1.02
C TRP A 135 15.61 -13.29 0.43
N VAL A 136 15.83 -12.28 1.27
CA VAL A 136 16.23 -10.92 0.84
C VAL A 136 17.59 -10.95 0.16
N GLU A 137 18.58 -11.66 0.72
CA GLU A 137 19.92 -11.80 0.15
C GLU A 137 19.87 -12.43 -1.25
N VAL A 138 19.13 -13.53 -1.41
CA VAL A 138 18.93 -14.19 -2.72
C VAL A 138 18.26 -13.23 -3.71
N LYS A 139 17.22 -12.50 -3.29
CA LYS A 139 16.53 -11.55 -4.18
C LYS A 139 17.41 -10.38 -4.60
N ARG A 140 18.22 -9.84 -3.69
CA ARG A 140 19.21 -8.81 -4.00
C ARG A 140 20.26 -9.31 -4.99
N ALA A 141 20.79 -10.52 -4.79
CA ALA A 141 21.77 -11.12 -5.70
C ALA A 141 21.18 -11.34 -7.11
N LEU A 142 19.95 -11.86 -7.22
CA LEU A 142 19.26 -12.04 -8.50
C LEU A 142 18.99 -10.70 -9.19
N LEU A 143 18.63 -9.66 -8.44
CA LEU A 143 18.42 -8.33 -9.00
C LEU A 143 19.73 -7.77 -9.57
N LEU A 144 20.83 -7.87 -8.84
CA LEU A 144 22.16 -7.46 -9.32
C LEU A 144 22.58 -8.23 -10.56
N LEU A 145 22.36 -9.54 -10.60
CA LEU A 145 22.65 -10.37 -11.77
C LEU A 145 21.85 -9.91 -13.00
N LYS A 146 20.54 -9.67 -12.84
CA LYS A 146 19.68 -9.13 -13.92
C LYS A 146 20.24 -7.81 -14.47
N PHE A 147 20.73 -6.92 -13.61
CA PHE A 147 21.34 -5.66 -14.05
C PHE A 147 22.67 -5.86 -14.77
N ALA A 148 23.52 -6.77 -14.30
CA ALA A 148 24.77 -7.10 -14.96
C ALA A 148 24.52 -7.65 -16.38
N GLU A 149 23.57 -8.57 -16.54
CA GLU A 149 23.16 -9.11 -17.84
C GLU A 149 22.60 -8.03 -18.76
N ASN A 150 21.72 -7.16 -18.24
CA ASN A 150 21.14 -6.07 -19.01
C ASN A 150 22.19 -5.03 -19.44
N SER A 151 23.25 -4.83 -18.66
CA SER A 151 24.35 -3.92 -19.03
C SER A 151 25.24 -4.49 -20.14
N ALA A 152 25.34 -5.81 -20.24
CA ALA A 152 26.05 -6.49 -21.32
C ALA A 152 25.19 -6.59 -22.59
N ALA A 153 23.86 -6.60 -22.45
CA ALA A 153 22.93 -6.57 -23.56
C ALA A 153 22.71 -5.13 -24.08
N VAL A 154 22.33 -4.98 -25.36
CA VAL A 154 21.82 -3.70 -25.90
C VAL A 154 20.38 -3.47 -25.44
N MET A 155 20.09 -3.73 -24.16
CA MET A 155 18.81 -3.41 -23.55
C MET A 155 18.85 -1.98 -23.04
N GLY A 156 17.80 -1.22 -23.32
CA GLY A 156 17.70 0.19 -22.93
C GLY A 156 17.72 0.42 -21.42
N ASN A 157 17.63 1.69 -21.04
CA ASN A 157 17.59 2.13 -19.64
C ASN A 157 16.53 1.36 -18.82
N PRO A 158 16.79 1.13 -17.50
CA PRO A 158 15.85 0.43 -16.65
C PRO A 158 14.49 1.12 -16.60
N GLY A 159 13.42 0.34 -16.63
CA GLY A 159 12.05 0.82 -16.54
C GLY A 159 11.69 1.32 -15.14
N LEU A 160 10.50 1.91 -15.03
CA LEU A 160 9.97 2.39 -13.75
C LEU A 160 9.76 1.25 -12.74
N GLU A 161 9.35 0.07 -13.20
CA GLU A 161 9.17 -1.11 -12.35
C GLU A 161 10.52 -1.58 -11.76
N GLU A 162 11.57 -1.67 -12.58
CA GLU A 162 12.92 -1.98 -12.11
C GLU A 162 13.38 -0.98 -11.04
N TRP A 163 13.15 0.31 -11.26
CA TRP A 163 13.51 1.35 -10.28
C TRP A 163 12.74 1.17 -8.96
N LEU A 164 11.43 0.93 -9.00
CA LEU A 164 10.61 0.69 -7.80
C LEU A 164 11.04 -0.58 -7.05
N CYS A 165 11.36 -1.65 -7.78
CA CYS A 165 11.86 -2.90 -7.23
C CYS A 165 13.22 -2.69 -6.52
N CYS A 166 14.13 -1.93 -7.13
CA CYS A 166 15.40 -1.55 -6.51
C CYS A 166 15.21 -0.75 -5.22
N GLN A 167 14.31 0.25 -5.22
CA GLN A 167 14.02 1.03 -4.02
C GLN A 167 13.51 0.12 -2.88
N TYR A 168 12.61 -0.80 -3.20
CA TYR A 168 12.12 -1.78 -2.23
C TYR A 168 13.25 -2.65 -1.66
N PHE A 169 14.05 -3.29 -2.50
CA PHE A 169 15.11 -4.20 -2.01
C PHE A 169 16.27 -3.46 -1.33
N LYS A 170 16.47 -2.18 -1.62
CA LYS A 170 17.42 -1.32 -0.91
C LYS A 170 16.97 -1.06 0.53
N GLU A 171 15.68 -0.80 0.74
CA GLU A 171 15.13 -0.35 2.04
C GLU A 171 14.64 -1.51 2.92
N VAL A 172 14.20 -2.63 2.32
CA VAL A 172 13.53 -3.70 3.06
C VAL A 172 14.47 -4.45 4.01
N THR A 173 13.99 -4.71 5.22
CA THR A 173 14.64 -5.55 6.23
C THR A 173 13.80 -6.79 6.54
N GLU A 174 14.43 -7.82 7.09
CA GLU A 174 13.77 -9.05 7.53
C GLU A 174 12.71 -8.79 8.62
N GLN A 175 12.91 -7.77 9.46
CA GLN A 175 11.95 -7.35 10.49
C GLN A 175 10.69 -6.76 9.87
N THR A 176 10.85 -5.83 8.92
CA THR A 176 9.73 -5.24 8.18
C THR A 176 8.94 -6.32 7.44
N LEU A 177 9.64 -7.26 6.77
CA LEU A 177 8.99 -8.39 6.12
C LEU A 177 8.23 -9.27 7.10
N TYR A 178 8.81 -9.57 8.25
CA TYR A 178 8.17 -10.42 9.25
C TYR A 178 6.84 -9.84 9.74
N GLN A 179 6.83 -8.53 10.01
CA GLN A 179 5.64 -7.80 10.45
C GLN A 179 4.58 -7.72 9.34
N VAL A 180 4.97 -7.31 8.14
CA VAL A 180 4.04 -7.13 7.02
C VAL A 180 3.44 -8.46 6.59
N THR A 181 4.24 -9.52 6.49
CA THR A 181 3.75 -10.87 6.15
C THR A 181 2.89 -11.46 7.26
N GLN A 182 3.12 -11.09 8.53
CA GLN A 182 2.17 -11.42 9.60
C GLN A 182 0.83 -10.78 9.29
N VAL A 183 0.77 -9.47 9.11
CA VAL A 183 -0.49 -8.75 8.91
C VAL A 183 -1.23 -9.19 7.64
N LEU A 184 -0.48 -9.48 6.56
CA LEU A 184 -1.00 -9.82 5.24
C LEU A 184 -1.53 -11.27 5.13
N TYR A 185 -0.83 -12.23 5.74
CA TYR A 185 -1.15 -13.66 5.63
C TYR A 185 -1.75 -14.26 6.91
N THR A 186 -2.01 -13.45 7.94
CA THR A 186 -2.78 -13.92 9.09
C THR A 186 -4.20 -14.26 8.62
N PRO A 187 -4.75 -15.43 9.01
CA PRO A 187 -6.13 -15.80 8.69
C PRO A 187 -7.16 -14.77 9.16
#